data_AF-A0A8J4UJM5-F1
#
_entry.id   AF-A0A8J4UJM5-F1
#
_cell.length_a   1.000
_cell.length_b   1.000
_cell.length_c   1.000
_cell.angle_alpha   90.00
_cell.angle_beta   90.00
_cell.angle_gamma   90.00
#
_symmetry.space_group_name_H-M   'P 1'
#
loop_
_entity.id
_entity.type
_entity.pdbx_description
1 polymer ?
#
loop_
_entity_poly.entity_id
_entity_poly.type
_entity_poly.pdbx_seq_one_letter_code
_entity_poly.pdbx_strand_id
1 'polypeptide(L)' 'DQQKKGVIVATDCNFSMAVAYHAVGLRIPVFVIMPAYTSPPRLRMYRDYGAMVISYGSTAQDSQNHAHHLAKENDYLYLE' A
#
# COMPACT_ATOMS: atom_id res chain seq x y z
N ASP A 1 4.06 -18.60 -4.04
CA ASP A 1 2.63 -18.17 -4.05
C ASP A 1 2.38 -16.78 -3.49
N GLN A 2 3.00 -16.41 -2.37
CA GLN A 2 2.77 -15.10 -1.74
C GLN A 2 2.99 -13.89 -2.68
N GLN A 3 4.02 -13.94 -3.53
CA GLN A 3 4.28 -12.89 -4.54
C GLN A 3 3.09 -12.64 -5.49
N LYS A 4 2.30 -13.69 -5.79
CA LYS A 4 1.11 -13.56 -6.65
C LYS A 4 -0.06 -12.92 -5.91
N LYS A 5 -0.16 -13.13 -4.60
CA LYS A 5 -1.19 -12.51 -3.74
C LYS A 5 -0.94 -11.01 -3.59
N GLY A 6 0.33 -10.64 -3.44
CA GLY A 6 0.76 -9.25 -3.35
C GLY A 6 1.08 -8.80 -1.93
N VAL A 7 1.49 -7.55 -1.83
CA VAL A 7 1.89 -6.90 -0.58
C VAL A 7 1.00 -5.69 -0.31
N ILE A 8 0.78 -5.40 0.96
CA ILE A 8 0.00 -4.25 1.42
C ILE A 8 0.80 -3.45 2.44
N VAL A 9 0.80 -2.12 2.27
CA VAL A 9 1.50 -1.16 3.13
C VAL A 9 0.52 -0.05 3.54
N ALA A 10 0.69 0.49 4.74
CA ALA A 10 -0.16 1.58 5.25
C ALA A 10 0.64 2.78 5.82
N THR A 11 1.91 2.88 5.45
CA THR A 11 2.86 3.88 5.94
C THR A 11 3.39 4.72 4.79
N ASP A 12 3.38 6.05 4.94
CA ASP A 12 3.91 6.99 3.94
C ASP A 12 5.39 7.29 4.19
N CYS A 13 6.26 6.38 3.72
CA CYS A 13 7.70 6.46 3.91
C CYS A 13 8.50 6.04 2.66
N ASN A 14 9.79 6.36 2.63
CA ASN A 14 10.67 6.00 1.51
C ASN A 14 10.70 4.48 1.23
N PHE A 15 10.56 3.66 2.28
CA PHE A 15 10.51 2.20 2.13
C PHE A 15 9.28 1.77 1.32
N SER A 16 8.09 2.23 1.69
CA SER A 16 6.85 1.92 0.96
C SER A 16 6.90 2.39 -0.51
N MET A 17 7.56 3.53 -0.80
CA MET A 17 7.77 4.00 -2.18
C MET A 17 8.74 3.11 -2.95
N ALA A 18 9.83 2.68 -2.32
CA ALA A 18 10.78 1.73 -2.92
C ALA A 18 10.11 0.38 -3.22
N VAL A 19 9.26 -0.11 -2.32
CA VAL A 19 8.45 -1.32 -2.54
C VAL A 19 7.54 -1.14 -3.74
N ALA A 20 6.79 -0.04 -3.83
CA ALA A 20 5.93 0.25 -4.98
C ALA A 20 6.74 0.27 -6.29
N TYR A 21 7.85 0.99 -6.33
CA TYR A 21 8.71 1.12 -7.50
C TYR A 21 9.26 -0.22 -8.00
N HIS A 22 9.81 -1.04 -7.10
CA HIS A 22 10.46 -2.29 -7.49
C HIS A 22 9.46 -3.43 -7.78
N ALA A 23 8.29 -3.41 -7.15
CA ALA A 23 7.31 -4.49 -7.30
C ALA A 23 6.75 -4.61 -8.73
N VAL A 24 6.69 -3.51 -9.48
CA VAL A 24 6.27 -3.53 -10.90
C VAL A 24 7.18 -4.42 -11.74
N GLY A 25 8.50 -4.28 -11.60
CA GLY A 25 9.48 -5.10 -12.32
C GLY A 25 9.36 -6.59 -11.97
N LEU A 26 8.94 -6.88 -10.75
CA LEU A 26 8.73 -8.24 -10.23
C LEU A 26 7.31 -8.78 -10.47
N ARG A 27 6.41 -7.96 -11.04
CA ARG A 27 4.98 -8.29 -11.24
C ARG A 27 4.28 -8.69 -9.95
N ILE A 28 4.65 -8.05 -8.84
CA ILE A 28 4.01 -8.24 -7.52
C ILE A 28 2.97 -7.15 -7.34
N PRO A 29 1.68 -7.48 -7.09
CA PRO A 29 0.68 -6.48 -6.76
C PRO A 29 1.03 -5.74 -5.46
N VAL A 30 0.95 -4.41 -5.45
CA VAL A 30 1.16 -3.57 -4.27
C VAL A 30 -0.09 -2.78 -3.98
N PHE A 31 -0.57 -2.87 -2.74
CA PHE A 31 -1.68 -2.09 -2.22
C PHE A 31 -1.15 -1.10 -1.19
N VAL A 32 -1.50 0.18 -1.34
CA VAL A 32 -1.04 1.26 -0.48
C VAL A 32 -2.27 1.91 0.14
N ILE A 33 -2.46 1.70 1.44
CA ILE A 33 -3.58 2.27 2.20
C ILE A 33 -3.12 3.57 2.85
N MET A 34 -3.78 4.68 2.55
CA MET A 34 -3.39 6.00 3.03
C MET A 34 -4.57 6.72 3.68
N PRO A 35 -4.35 7.59 4.67
CA PRO A 35 -5.41 8.43 5.21
C PRO A 35 -6.05 9.32 4.14
N ALA A 36 -7.32 9.68 4.32
CA ALA A 36 -8.04 10.54 3.38
C ALA A 36 -7.42 11.95 3.23
N TYR A 37 -6.68 12.42 4.25
CA TYR A 37 -6.01 13.72 4.23
C TYR A 37 -4.65 13.70 3.50
N THR A 38 -4.16 12.53 3.06
CA THR A 38 -2.86 12.42 2.40
C THR A 38 -2.82 13.26 1.12
N SER A 39 -1.74 14.03 0.96
CA SER A 39 -1.62 14.97 -0.16
C SER A 39 -1.70 14.27 -1.53
N PRO A 40 -2.42 14.83 -2.52
CA PRO A 40 -2.53 14.23 -3.86
C PRO A 40 -1.19 13.94 -4.56
N PRO A 41 -0.14 14.79 -4.45
CA PRO A 41 1.17 14.49 -5.04
C PRO A 41 1.78 13.20 -4.50
N ARG A 42 1.71 12.94 -3.18
CA ARG A 42 2.16 11.68 -2.58
C ARG A 42 1.41 10.49 -3.17
N LEU A 43 0.08 10.55 -3.20
CA LEU A 43 -0.75 9.46 -3.75
C LEU A 43 -0.44 9.20 -5.23
N ARG A 44 -0.15 10.25 -6.01
CA ARG A 44 0.24 10.12 -7.41
C ARG A 44 1.56 9.37 -7.58
N MET A 45 2.58 9.66 -6.77
CA MET A 45 3.88 8.97 -6.87
C MET A 45 3.73 7.44 -6.75
N TYR A 46 2.94 6.95 -5.80
CA TYR A 46 2.68 5.51 -5.68
C TYR A 46 1.95 4.93 -6.90
N ARG A 47 0.97 5.67 -7.45
CA ARG A 47 0.24 5.25 -8.66
C ARG A 47 1.15 5.22 -9.89
N ASP A 48 2.03 6.19 -10.03
CA ASP A 48 3.02 6.26 -11.11
C ASP A 48 4.01 5.08 -11.02
N TYR A 49 4.28 4.61 -9.80
CA TYR A 49 5.01 3.36 -9.53
C TYR A 49 4.15 2.10 -9.63
N GLY A 50 2.94 2.17 -10.18
CA GLY A 50 2.09 1.01 -10.44
C GLY A 50 1.41 0.40 -9.21
N ALA A 51 1.47 1.05 -8.04
CA ALA A 51 0.74 0.59 -6.86
C ALA A 51 -0.74 1.02 -6.87
N MET A 52 -1.59 0.16 -6.31
CA MET A 52 -3.00 0.46 -6.08
C MET A 52 -3.17 1.25 -4.79
N VAL A 53 -3.51 2.52 -4.90
CA VAL A 53 -3.64 3.43 -3.75
C VAL A 53 -5.11 3.55 -3.33
N ILE A 54 -5.39 3.16 -2.08
CA ILE A 54 -6.71 3.24 -1.45
C ILE A 54 -6.65 4.28 -0.34
N SER A 55 -7.52 5.29 -0.41
CA SER A 55 -7.65 6.29 0.66
C SER A 55 -8.72 5.83 1.65
N TYR A 56 -8.32 5.55 2.89
CA TYR A 56 -9.23 5.07 3.93
C TYR A 56 -8.89 5.64 5.31
N GLY A 57 -9.92 6.08 6.02
CA GLY A 57 -9.80 6.57 7.39
C GLY A 57 -9.40 8.03 7.50
N SER A 58 -9.58 8.58 8.71
CA SER A 58 -9.25 9.98 9.01
C SER A 58 -7.90 10.11 9.72
N THR A 59 -7.36 9.00 10.23
CA THR A 59 -6.08 8.93 10.92
C THR A 59 -5.17 7.87 10.27
N ALA A 60 -3.86 7.97 10.50
CA ALA A 60 -2.92 6.92 10.11
C ALA A 60 -3.28 5.56 10.74
N GLN A 61 -3.77 5.55 11.97
CA GLN A 61 -4.18 4.34 12.66
C GLN A 61 -5.37 3.66 11.96
N ASP A 62 -6.35 4.43 11.47
CA ASP A 62 -7.49 3.89 10.73
C ASP A 62 -7.02 3.17 9.46
N SER A 63 -6.08 3.77 8.72
CA SER A 63 -5.50 3.19 7.51
C SER A 63 -4.73 1.91 7.82
N GLN A 64 -3.94 1.89 8.89
CA GLN A 64 -3.20 0.70 9.33
C GLN A 64 -4.14 -0.43 9.75
N ASN A 65 -5.15 -0.13 10.56
CA ASN A 65 -6.14 -1.12 10.99
C ASN A 65 -6.88 -1.71 9.78
N HIS A 66 -7.25 -0.87 8.81
CA HIS A 66 -7.91 -1.31 7.60
C HIS A 66 -6.98 -2.17 6.73
N ALA A 67 -5.71 -1.79 6.60
CA ALA A 67 -4.72 -2.57 5.87
C ALA A 67 -4.46 -3.93 6.52
N HIS A 68 -4.38 -4.02 7.85
CA HIS A 68 -4.28 -5.30 8.55
C HIS A 68 -5.50 -6.20 8.30
N HIS A 69 -6.70 -5.61 8.30
CA HIS A 69 -7.92 -6.33 8.00
C HIS A 69 -7.90 -6.90 6.57
N LEU A 70 -7.61 -6.05 5.56
CA LEU A 70 -7.48 -6.47 4.16
C LEU A 70 -6.39 -7.52 3.96
N ALA A 71 -5.26 -7.38 4.65
CA ALA A 71 -4.17 -8.34 4.60
C ALA A 71 -4.62 -9.73 5.06
N LYS A 72 -5.37 -9.79 6.16
CA LYS A 72 -5.90 -11.04 6.70
C LYS A 72 -7.00 -11.65 5.81
N GLU A 73 -7.89 -10.83 5.25
CA GLU A 73 -8.99 -11.32 4.42
C GLU A 73 -8.53 -11.85 3.06
N ASN A 74 -7.49 -11.24 2.49
CA ASN A 74 -7.03 -11.55 1.13
C ASN A 74 -5.67 -12.27 1.10
N ASP A 75 -5.17 -12.66 2.28
CA ASP A 75 -3.83 -13.23 2.48
C ASP A 75 -2.70 -12.38 1.84
N TYR A 76 -2.79 -11.06 1.91
CA TYR A 76 -1.70 -10.19 1.48
C TYR A 76 -0.58 -10.20 2.53
N LEU A 77 0.66 -10.01 2.07
CA LEU A 77 1.77 -9.79 3.00
C LEU A 77 1.74 -8.33 3.45
N TYR A 78 1.45 -8.11 4.73
CA TYR A 78 1.55 -6.78 5.34
C TYR A 78 3.02 -6.43 5.58
N LEU A 79 3.44 -5.25 5.11
CA LEU A 79 4.78 -4.70 5.34
C LEU A 79 4.67 -3.43 6.19
N GLU A 80 5.44 -3.37 7.28
CA GLU A 80 5.51 -2.22 8.20
C GLU A 80 6.38 -1.07 7.66
#